data_AF-A0A0B7FG16-F1
#
_entry.id   AF-A0A0B7FG16-F1
#
_cell.length_a   1.000
_cell.length_b   1.000
_cell.length_c   1.000
_cell.angle_alpha   90.00
_cell.angle_beta   90.00
_cell.angle_gamma   90.00
#
_symmetry.space_group_name_H-M   'P 1'
#
loop_
_entity.id
_entity.type
_entity.pdbx_description
1 polymer ?
#
loop_
_entity_poly.entity_id
_entity_poly.type
_entity_poly.pdbx_seq_one_letter_code
_entity_poly.pdbx_strand_id
1 'polypeptide(L)'
;MLDISLELKPAAQDAGAESSEMTLLSCLKKFTQPEKTTYKCGKCEKSSNDATKQFSIRKLPPVLCFQLKRFEVGAASSNKIDHAVKFGATLNMAPFSSVVARKGAYRDPGPDSMYEYDLLAVVNHDSQTMDNGHYTNFARCQDRWYKFDDAK
;
A
#
# COMPACT_ATOMS: atom_id res chain seq x y z
N MET A 1 -16.00 -1.33 -3.88
CA MET A 1 -14.61 -1.80 -4.07
C MET A 1 -13.71 -0.88 -3.28
N LEU A 2 -12.76 -1.38 -2.50
CA LEU A 2 -11.80 -0.55 -1.76
C LEU A 2 -10.46 -0.65 -2.48
N ASP A 3 -9.95 0.49 -2.95
CA ASP A 3 -8.58 0.66 -3.42
C ASP A 3 -7.74 1.39 -2.37
N ILE A 4 -6.48 0.99 -2.22
CA ILE A 4 -5.51 1.65 -1.35
C ILE A 4 -4.36 2.14 -2.20
N SER A 5 -4.22 3.47 -2.30
CA SER A 5 -3.11 4.10 -3.01
C SER A 5 -1.89 4.22 -2.10
N LEU A 6 -0.84 3.46 -2.42
CA LEU A 6 0.37 3.33 -1.62
C LEU A 6 1.49 4.21 -2.15
N GLU A 7 2.09 5.01 -1.26
CA GLU A 7 3.28 5.79 -1.59
C GLU A 7 4.51 4.89 -1.72
N LEU A 8 5.28 5.13 -2.78
CA LEU A 8 6.59 4.52 -2.96
C LEU A 8 7.63 5.56 -2.55
N LYS A 9 8.21 5.41 -1.35
CA LYS A 9 9.40 6.16 -0.98
C LYS A 9 10.49 5.15 -0.73
N PRO A 10 11.64 5.23 -1.43
CA PRO A 10 12.83 4.49 -1.04
C PRO A 10 13.09 4.75 0.44
N ALA A 11 13.61 3.76 1.19
CA ALA A 11 14.14 4.07 2.51
C ALA A 11 15.15 5.21 2.35
N ALA A 12 15.14 6.17 3.27
CA ALA A 12 16.15 7.22 3.28
C ALA A 12 17.52 6.54 3.17
N GLN A 13 18.31 6.94 2.17
CA GLN A 13 19.71 6.54 2.08
C GLN A 13 20.43 7.17 3.29
N ASP A 14 20.38 6.51 4.44
CA ASP A 14 21.48 6.65 5.39
C ASP A 14 22.72 6.16 4.66
N ALA A 15 23.73 7.01 4.60
CA ALA A 15 25.01 6.77 3.93
C ALA A 15 25.70 5.55 4.57
N GLY A 16 25.38 4.35 4.08
CA GLY A 16 25.94 3.09 4.57
C GLY A 16 25.00 1.88 4.59
N ALA A 17 23.69 2.02 4.33
CA ALA A 17 22.78 0.88 4.29
C ALA A 17 22.60 0.36 2.85
N GLU A 18 22.79 -0.95 2.66
CA GLU A 18 22.47 -1.67 1.42
C GLU A 18 21.09 -1.29 0.88
N SER A 19 20.95 -1.26 -0.45
CA SER A 19 19.69 -0.95 -1.15
C SER A 19 18.51 -1.69 -0.51
N SER A 20 17.75 -1.00 0.34
CA SER A 20 16.65 -1.62 1.05
C SER A 20 15.60 -2.04 0.02
N GLU A 21 15.36 -3.33 -0.08
CA GLU A 21 14.37 -3.88 -0.99
C GLU A 21 12.97 -3.28 -0.74
N MET A 22 12.34 -2.71 -1.77
CA MET A 22 10.99 -2.17 -1.66
C MET A 22 9.97 -3.30 -1.76
N THR A 23 9.07 -3.41 -0.78
CA THR A 23 8.07 -4.48 -0.72
C THR A 23 6.67 -3.91 -0.51
N LEU A 24 5.63 -4.63 -0.96
CA LEU A 24 4.24 -4.24 -0.70
C LEU A 24 3.96 -4.13 0.81
N LEU A 25 4.55 -5.03 1.60
CA LEU A 25 4.45 -5.01 3.06
C LEU A 25 5.06 -3.75 3.68
N SER A 26 6.21 -3.27 3.20
CA SER A 26 6.80 -2.04 3.71
C SER A 26 5.96 -0.81 3.34
N CYS A 27 5.39 -0.78 2.14
CA CYS A 27 4.43 0.24 1.72
C CYS A 27 3.16 0.27 2.60
N LEU A 28 2.59 -0.90 2.92
CA LEU A 28 1.42 -1.01 3.80
C LEU A 28 1.74 -0.57 5.24
N LYS A 29 2.88 -1.01 5.78
CA LYS A 29 3.36 -0.57 7.10
C LYS A 29 3.44 0.95 7.17
N LYS A 30 4.01 1.58 6.14
CA LYS A 30 4.10 3.03 6.05
C LYS A 30 2.73 3.70 5.95
N PHE A 31 1.83 3.16 5.13
CA PHE A 31 0.45 3.67 5.01
C PHE A 31 -0.29 3.66 6.36
N THR A 32 -0.06 2.65 7.19
CA THR A 32 -0.66 2.52 8.53
C THR A 32 0.21 3.08 9.66
N GLN A 33 1.32 3.74 9.35
CA GLN A 33 2.24 4.27 10.35
C GLN A 33 1.60 5.47 11.06
N PRO A 34 1.70 5.57 12.40
CA PRO A 34 1.28 6.78 13.10
C PRO A 34 2.13 7.98 12.68
N GLU A 35 1.49 9.10 12.40
CA GLU A 35 2.14 10.37 12.09
C GLU A 35 1.72 11.46 13.08
N LYS A 36 2.65 12.36 13.40
CA LYS A 36 2.34 13.54 14.22
C LYS A 36 1.56 14.55 13.40
N THR A 37 0.58 15.19 14.03
CA THR A 37 -0.24 16.22 13.40
C THR A 37 -0.68 17.26 14.43
N THR A 38 -1.11 18.42 13.95
CA THR A 38 -1.74 19.43 14.78
C THR A 38 -3.23 19.16 14.89
N TYR A 39 -3.75 19.14 16.11
CA TYR A 39 -5.17 18.95 16.38
C TYR A 39 -5.63 19.83 17.55
N LYS A 40 -6.79 20.47 17.38
CA LYS A 40 -7.47 21.19 18.46
C LYS A 40 -8.59 20.32 19.02
N CYS A 41 -8.47 19.94 20.29
CA CYS A 41 -9.47 19.10 20.94
C CYS A 41 -10.74 19.89 21.26
N GLY A 42 -11.89 19.45 20.77
CA GLY A 42 -13.18 20.12 21.06
C GLY A 42 -13.65 20.02 22.52
N LYS A 43 -13.08 19.11 23.33
CA LYS A 43 -13.46 18.94 24.75
C LYS A 43 -12.67 19.83 25.70
N CYS A 44 -11.38 20.03 25.45
CA CYS A 44 -10.51 20.83 26.32
C CYS A 44 -10.05 22.14 25.67
N GLU A 45 -10.44 22.39 24.41
CA GLU A 45 -10.12 23.56 23.58
C GLU A 45 -8.63 23.86 23.36
N LYS A 46 -7.74 22.98 23.83
CA LYS A 46 -6.29 23.09 23.66
C LYS A 46 -5.89 22.58 22.27
N SER A 47 -5.03 23.35 21.62
CA SER A 47 -4.30 22.91 20.43
C SER A 47 -3.05 22.13 20.85
N SER A 48 -2.81 20.98 20.22
CA SER A 48 -1.59 20.20 20.39
C SER A 48 -0.94 19.96 19.03
N ASN A 49 0.37 20.16 18.96
CA ASN A 49 1.19 19.79 17.81
C ASN A 49 1.73 18.35 17.91
N ASP A 50 1.39 17.64 18.99
CA ASP A 50 1.80 16.25 19.25
C ASP A 50 0.62 15.27 19.15
N ALA A 51 -0.47 15.66 18.49
CA ALA A 51 -1.54 14.70 18.22
C ALA A 51 -1.06 13.64 17.23
N THR A 52 -1.60 12.43 17.35
CA THR A 52 -1.24 11.30 16.48
C THR A 52 -2.40 10.96 15.55
N LYS A 53 -2.15 10.94 14.25
CA LYS A 53 -3.05 10.43 13.22
C LYS A 53 -2.53 9.08 12.75
N GLN A 54 -3.42 8.11 12.58
CA GLN A 54 -3.06 6.79 12.07
C GLN A 54 -4.20 6.22 11.25
N PHE A 55 -3.87 5.66 10.08
CA PHE A 55 -4.83 4.90 9.28
C PHE A 55 -4.82 3.41 9.66
N SER A 56 -5.99 2.79 9.57
CA SER A 56 -6.16 1.33 9.68
C SER A 56 -7.40 0.91 8.90
N ILE A 57 -7.48 -0.37 8.53
CA ILE A 57 -8.54 -0.89 7.69
C ILE A 57 -9.65 -1.47 8.58
N ARG A 58 -10.79 -0.78 8.65
CA ARG A 58 -11.91 -1.19 9.50
C ARG A 58 -12.63 -2.44 8.98
N LYS A 59 -12.82 -2.53 7.66
CA LYS A 59 -13.49 -3.64 7.00
C LYS A 59 -12.69 -4.03 5.77
N LEU A 60 -12.27 -5.29 5.74
CA LEU A 60 -11.56 -5.89 4.62
C LEU A 60 -12.58 -6.39 3.57
N PRO A 61 -12.48 -5.97 2.30
CA PRO A 61 -13.38 -6.44 1.25
C PRO A 61 -12.98 -7.83 0.73
N PRO A 62 -13.88 -8.61 0.11
CA PRO A 62 -13.50 -9.89 -0.53
C PRO A 62 -12.46 -9.74 -1.65
N VAL A 63 -12.40 -8.57 -2.30
CA VAL A 63 -11.39 -8.21 -3.31
C VAL A 63 -10.76 -6.89 -2.92
N LEU A 64 -9.44 -6.88 -2.77
CA LEU A 64 -8.65 -5.72 -2.38
C LEU A 64 -7.76 -5.29 -3.54
N CYS A 65 -7.77 -3.99 -3.87
CA CYS A 65 -6.96 -3.42 -4.93
C CYS A 65 -5.89 -2.49 -4.33
N PHE A 66 -4.65 -2.61 -4.82
CA PHE A 66 -3.57 -1.70 -4.47
C PHE A 66 -3.14 -0.91 -5.69
N GLN A 67 -3.10 0.41 -5.54
CA GLN A 67 -2.51 1.30 -6.54
C GLN A 67 -1.16 1.77 -6.01
N LEU A 68 -0.07 1.38 -6.66
CA LEU A 68 1.23 1.94 -6.34
C LEU A 68 1.34 3.32 -6.98
N LYS A 69 1.54 4.38 -6.18
CA LYS A 69 1.71 5.75 -6.68
C LYS A 69 3.08 5.90 -7.32
N ARG A 70 3.20 5.45 -8.57
CA ARG A 70 4.43 5.46 -9.35
C ARG A 70 4.71 6.78 -10.06
N PHE A 71 3.89 7.80 -9.83
CA PHE A 71 3.96 9.04 -10.60
C PHE A 71 4.06 10.23 -9.64
N GLU A 72 5.14 10.98 -9.77
CA GLU A 72 5.38 12.19 -9.00
C GLU A 72 5.44 13.37 -9.95
N VAL A 73 4.59 14.37 -9.68
CA VAL A 73 4.56 15.63 -10.44
C VAL A 73 5.23 16.69 -9.59
N GLY A 74 6.46 17.04 -9.93
CA GLY A 74 7.20 18.15 -9.34
C GLY A 74 6.97 19.46 -10.07
N ALA A 75 7.44 20.57 -9.50
CA ALA A 75 7.32 21.89 -10.10
C ALA A 75 8.11 22.05 -11.42
N ALA A 76 9.18 21.28 -11.60
CA ALA A 76 10.08 21.36 -12.77
C ALA A 76 10.02 20.13 -13.69
N SER A 77 9.67 18.96 -13.17
CA SER A 77 9.55 17.73 -13.96
C SER A 77 8.60 16.74 -13.31
N SER A 78 8.04 15.88 -14.14
CA SER A 78 7.23 14.73 -13.75
C SER A 78 8.04 13.46 -13.98
N ASN A 79 8.08 12.56 -12.98
CA ASN A 79 8.91 11.36 -13.02
C ASN A 79 8.09 10.11 -12.68
N LYS A 80 8.41 9.01 -13.37
CA LYS A 80 7.93 7.67 -13.01
C LYS A 80 8.91 7.01 -12.05
N ILE A 81 8.38 6.48 -10.93
CA ILE A 81 9.12 5.64 -9.99
C ILE A 81 9.11 4.20 -10.53
N ASP A 82 10.19 3.84 -11.22
CA ASP A 82 10.34 2.52 -11.88
C ASP A 82 10.99 1.45 -10.97
N HIS A 83 11.19 1.75 -9.68
CA HIS A 83 11.70 0.76 -8.74
C HIS A 83 10.78 -0.46 -8.64
N ALA A 84 11.41 -1.64 -8.65
CA ALA A 84 10.73 -2.91 -8.42
C ALA A 84 10.15 -2.94 -7.00
N VAL A 85 8.88 -3.33 -6.89
CA VAL A 85 8.22 -3.57 -5.60
C VAL A 85 7.96 -5.06 -5.50
N LYS A 86 8.60 -5.74 -4.54
CA LYS A 86 8.39 -7.17 -4.35
C LYS A 86 7.10 -7.42 -3.57
N PHE A 87 6.34 -8.41 -4.01
CA PHE A 87 5.11 -8.87 -3.37
C PHE A 87 5.00 -10.38 -3.52
N GLY A 88 4.36 -11.03 -2.55
CA GLY A 88 4.12 -12.48 -2.57
C GLY A 88 2.85 -12.85 -3.33
N ALA A 89 2.66 -14.16 -3.58
CA ALA A 89 1.41 -14.70 -4.10
C ALA A 89 0.27 -14.65 -3.06
N THR A 90 0.61 -14.57 -1.77
CA THR A 90 -0.33 -14.41 -0.66
C THR A 90 0.01 -13.17 0.16
N LEU A 91 -0.99 -12.61 0.84
CA LEU A 91 -0.86 -11.43 1.69
C LEU A 91 -1.76 -11.56 2.93
N ASN A 92 -1.17 -11.41 4.11
CA ASN A 92 -1.91 -11.31 5.37
C ASN A 92 -2.14 -9.82 5.74
N MET A 93 -3.41 -9.43 5.83
CA MET A 93 -3.85 -8.07 6.13
C MET A 93 -4.17 -7.81 7.61
N ALA A 94 -4.06 -8.83 8.48
CA ALA A 94 -4.35 -8.71 9.91
C ALA A 94 -3.59 -7.54 10.58
N PRO A 95 -2.27 -7.35 10.35
CA PRO A 95 -1.51 -6.26 10.99
C PRO A 95 -2.01 -4.85 10.64
N PHE A 96 -2.72 -4.68 9.53
CA PHE A 96 -3.19 -3.40 9.03
C PHE A 96 -4.67 -3.13 9.35
N SER A 97 -5.36 -4.10 9.95
CA SER A 97 -6.78 -4.00 10.29
C SER A 97 -7.01 -3.24 11.60
N SER A 98 -8.14 -2.52 11.72
CA SER A 98 -8.47 -1.78 12.94
C SER A 98 -8.72 -2.68 14.16
N VAL A 99 -9.10 -3.95 13.94
CA VAL A 99 -9.39 -4.91 15.02
C VAL A 99 -8.11 -5.32 15.72
N VAL A 100 -7.06 -5.60 14.96
CA VAL A 100 -5.75 -6.02 15.48
C VAL A 100 -4.87 -4.82 15.87
N ALA A 101 -4.94 -3.72 15.12
CA ALA A 101 -4.12 -2.53 15.37
C ALA A 101 -4.49 -1.82 16.69
N ARG A 102 -5.75 -1.92 17.15
CA ARG A 102 -6.19 -1.36 18.42
C ARG A 102 -5.91 -2.33 19.57
N LYS A 103 -4.64 -2.40 19.99
CA LYS A 103 -4.24 -3.05 21.25
C LYS A 103 -5.10 -2.50 22.40
N GLY A 104 -6.02 -3.30 22.94
CA GLY A 104 -6.85 -2.94 24.10
C GLY A 104 -8.35 -3.12 23.93
N ALA A 105 -8.86 -3.39 22.73
CA ALA A 105 -10.24 -3.84 22.58
C ALA A 105 -10.29 -5.37 22.72
N TYR A 106 -10.97 -5.87 23.75
CA TYR A 106 -11.38 -7.27 23.91
C TYR A 106 -12.35 -7.65 22.78
N ARG A 107 -11.84 -7.75 21.55
CA ARG A 107 -12.58 -8.21 20.39
C ARG A 107 -11.81 -9.39 19.84
N ASP A 108 -12.51 -10.52 19.78
CA ASP A 108 -12.05 -11.66 19.01
C ASP A 108 -11.75 -11.16 17.57
N PRO A 109 -10.49 -11.26 17.09
CA PRO A 109 -10.16 -10.92 15.72
C PRO A 109 -10.85 -11.87 14.72
N GLY A 110 -11.41 -12.98 15.19
CA GLY A 110 -11.95 -14.05 14.38
C GLY A 110 -10.83 -14.81 13.67
N PRO A 111 -11.17 -15.72 12.75
CA PRO A 111 -10.18 -16.62 12.15
C PRO A 111 -9.20 -15.89 11.21
N ASP A 112 -7.97 -16.40 11.16
CA ASP A 112 -6.89 -15.89 10.30
C ASP A 112 -7.29 -15.81 8.83
N SER A 113 -8.12 -16.74 8.35
CA SER A 113 -8.63 -16.80 6.98
C SER A 113 -9.40 -15.55 6.53
N MET A 114 -9.88 -14.71 7.45
CA MET A 114 -10.52 -13.43 7.10
C MET A 114 -9.52 -12.36 6.63
N TYR A 115 -8.23 -12.59 6.87
CA TYR A 115 -7.17 -11.63 6.62
C TYR A 115 -6.25 -12.06 5.48
N GLU A 116 -6.38 -13.30 5.01
CA GLU A 116 -5.56 -13.86 3.94
C GLU A 116 -6.14 -13.51 2.57
N TYR A 117 -5.25 -13.07 1.68
CA TYR A 117 -5.57 -12.75 0.29
C TYR A 117 -4.61 -13.47 -0.63
N ASP A 118 -5.14 -14.01 -1.71
CA ASP A 118 -4.36 -14.48 -2.84
C ASP A 118 -4.26 -13.39 -3.92
N LEU A 119 -3.09 -13.29 -4.53
CA LEU A 119 -2.88 -12.45 -5.69
C LEU A 119 -3.61 -13.07 -6.91
N LEU A 120 -4.48 -12.27 -7.52
CA LEU A 120 -5.27 -12.68 -8.68
C LEU A 120 -4.85 -11.96 -9.96
N ALA A 121 -4.41 -10.71 -9.87
CA ALA A 121 -4.01 -9.94 -11.04
C ALA A 121 -2.97 -8.87 -10.72
N VAL A 122 -2.16 -8.51 -11.72
CA VAL A 122 -1.18 -7.43 -11.68
C VAL A 122 -1.27 -6.65 -12.98
N VAL A 123 -1.59 -5.36 -12.88
CA VAL A 123 -1.55 -4.43 -14.02
C VAL A 123 -0.22 -3.68 -13.99
N ASN A 124 0.50 -3.71 -15.10
CA ASN A 124 1.79 -3.05 -15.27
C ASN A 124 1.67 -1.90 -16.27
N HIS A 125 2.45 -0.85 -16.03
CA HIS A 125 2.64 0.25 -16.96
C HIS A 125 4.09 0.25 -17.45
N ASP A 126 4.27 -0.05 -18.73
CA ASP A 126 5.57 -0.05 -19.39
C ASP A 126 5.80 1.27 -20.13
N SER A 127 6.69 2.07 -19.58
CA SER A 127 7.18 3.32 -20.15
C SER A 127 8.28 3.90 -19.26
N GLN A 128 9.06 4.82 -19.82
CA GLN A 128 9.97 5.67 -19.05
C GLN A 128 9.30 6.99 -18.61
N THR A 129 8.22 7.42 -19.25
CA THR A 129 7.57 8.72 -19.02
C THR A 129 6.11 8.59 -18.55
N MET A 130 5.55 9.66 -18.01
CA MET A 130 4.15 9.67 -17.53
C MET A 130 3.13 9.82 -18.66
N ASP A 131 3.53 10.44 -19.77
CA ASP A 131 2.60 10.94 -20.79
C ASP A 131 2.33 9.92 -21.91
N ASN A 132 3.07 8.82 -21.91
CA ASN A 132 2.89 7.71 -22.83
C ASN A 132 3.26 6.40 -22.13
N GLY A 133 2.60 5.31 -22.49
CA GLY A 133 2.98 3.98 -22.03
C GLY A 133 2.05 2.89 -22.50
N HIS A 134 2.50 1.65 -22.26
CA HIS A 134 1.79 0.44 -22.62
C HIS A 134 1.34 -0.30 -21.37
N TYR A 135 0.06 -0.67 -21.30
CA TYR A 135 -0.45 -1.43 -20.17
C TYR A 135 -0.50 -2.92 -20.50
N THR A 136 0.05 -3.74 -19.61
CA THR A 136 -0.10 -5.21 -19.68
C THR A 136 -0.70 -5.72 -18.39
N ASN A 137 -1.39 -6.86 -18.46
CA ASN A 137 -1.99 -7.48 -17.29
C ASN A 137 -1.48 -8.92 -17.14
N PHE A 138 -1.13 -9.31 -15.92
CA PHE A 138 -0.97 -10.71 -15.56
C PHE A 138 -2.16 -11.11 -14.72
N ALA A 139 -2.91 -12.14 -15.12
CA ALA A 139 -3.99 -12.67 -14.31
C ALA A 139 -3.80 -14.16 -14.04
N ARG A 140 -4.20 -14.58 -12.84
CA ARG A 140 -4.17 -15.96 -12.38
C ARG A 140 -5.51 -16.61 -12.65
N CYS A 141 -5.49 -17.75 -13.33
CA CYS A 141 -6.63 -18.65 -13.44
C CYS A 141 -6.19 -20.02 -12.93
N GLN A 142 -6.86 -20.54 -11.91
CA GLN A 142 -6.40 -21.71 -11.15
C GLN A 142 -4.98 -21.47 -10.61
N ASP A 143 -4.02 -22.33 -10.93
CA ASP A 143 -2.63 -22.23 -10.50
C ASP A 143 -1.68 -21.77 -11.63
N ARG A 144 -2.23 -21.13 -12.67
CA ARG A 144 -1.45 -20.65 -13.82
C ARG A 144 -1.62 -19.15 -14.04
N TRP A 145 -0.51 -18.52 -14.41
CA TRP A 145 -0.45 -17.11 -14.76
C TRP A 145 -0.47 -16.93 -16.27
N TYR A 146 -1.26 -15.96 -16.72
CA TYR A 146 -1.41 -15.60 -18.12
C TYR A 146 -1.09 -14.11 -18.27
N LYS A 147 -0.26 -13.77 -19.27
CA LYS A 147 -0.02 -12.39 -19.68
C LYS A 147 -1.04 -12.01 -20.75
N PHE A 148 -1.68 -10.87 -20.57
CA PHE A 148 -2.58 -10.24 -21.52
C PHE A 148 -1.92 -8.95 -22.01
N ASP A 149 -1.72 -8.87 -23.32
CA ASP A 149 -0.96 -7.84 -24.02
C ASP A 149 -1.76 -7.43 -25.26
N ASP A 150 -2.91 -6.79 -25.01
CA ASP A 150 -3.96 -6.50 -25.98
C ASP A 150 -4.41 -7.73 -26.79
N ALA A 151 -4.48 -7.63 -28.12
CA ALA A 151 -4.93 -8.69 -29.01
C ALA A 151 -3.88 -9.78 -29.29
N LYS A 152 -2.75 -9.80 -28.55
CA LYS A 152 -1.73 -10.85 -28.65
C LYS A 152 -1.95 -12.00 -27.69
#